data_AF-A0A830BRS9-F1
#
_entry.id   AF-A0A830BRS9-F1
#
_cell.length_a   1.000
_cell.length_b   1.000
_cell.length_c   1.000
_cell.angle_alpha   90.00
_cell.angle_beta   90.00
_cell.angle_gamma   90.00
#
_symmetry.space_group_name_H-M   'P 1'
#
loop_
_entity.id
_entity.type
_entity.pdbx_description
1 polymer ?
#
loop_
_entity_poly.entity_id
_entity_poly.type
_entity_poly.pdbx_seq_one_letter_code
_entity_poly.pdbx_strand_id
1 'polypeptide(L)'
;MLLEAYHMQIDGTLNKLTTLREYIDNTEDYINIQLDNHRDQLIQLELFLSSGTVCLSIYSLVAAIFGMNIPYTWNENHRYMFKWVCILTGILCAILVVLIISYARHKGFVRS
;
A
#
# COMPACT_ATOMS: atom_id res chain seq x y z
N MET A 1 -10.22 -29.61 -57.02
CA MET A 1 -10.79 -30.07 -55.74
C MET A 1 -9.76 -30.22 -54.62
N LEU A 2 -8.60 -30.85 -54.82
CA LEU A 2 -7.56 -30.93 -53.75
C LEU A 2 -6.93 -29.57 -53.40
N LEU A 3 -6.63 -28.72 -54.40
CA LEU A 3 -6.05 -27.39 -54.20
C LEU A 3 -6.95 -26.47 -53.36
N GLU A 4 -8.26 -26.62 -53.51
CA GLU A 4 -9.29 -25.86 -52.80
C GLU A 4 -9.38 -26.27 -51.34
N ALA A 5 -9.25 -27.58 -51.05
CA ALA A 5 -9.10 -28.08 -49.68
C ALA A 5 -7.81 -27.57 -49.02
N TYR A 6 -6.70 -27.45 -49.76
CA TYR A 6 -5.47 -26.83 -49.25
C TYR A 6 -5.64 -25.34 -48.96
N HIS A 7 -6.30 -24.58 -49.84
CA HIS A 7 -6.57 -23.16 -49.61
C HIS A 7 -7.45 -22.95 -48.37
N MET A 8 -8.52 -23.74 -48.25
CA MET A 8 -9.43 -23.70 -47.10
C MET A 8 -8.74 -24.09 -45.79
N GLN A 9 -7.79 -25.03 -45.84
CA GLN A 9 -7.00 -25.42 -44.67
C GLN A 9 -5.96 -24.35 -44.29
N ILE A 10 -5.37 -23.66 -45.27
CA ILE A 10 -4.48 -22.50 -45.05
C ILE A 10 -5.28 -21.36 -44.40
N ASP A 11 -6.45 -21.00 -44.93
CA ASP A 11 -7.31 -19.96 -44.36
C ASP A 11 -7.80 -20.31 -42.95
N GLY A 12 -8.17 -21.58 -42.73
CA GLY A 12 -8.53 -22.07 -41.41
C GLY A 12 -7.38 -22.04 -40.40
N THR A 13 -6.14 -22.22 -40.88
CA THR A 13 -4.94 -22.14 -40.04
C THR A 13 -4.54 -20.70 -39.78
N LEU A 14 -4.61 -19.82 -40.78
CA LEU A 14 -4.39 -18.38 -40.64
C LEU A 14 -5.39 -17.76 -39.67
N ASN A 15 -6.67 -18.13 -39.74
CA ASN A 15 -7.67 -17.64 -38.80
C ASN A 15 -7.33 -18.04 -37.37
N LYS A 16 -6.99 -19.32 -37.13
CA LYS A 16 -6.53 -19.79 -35.81
C LYS A 16 -5.30 -19.05 -35.33
N LEU A 17 -4.35 -18.76 -36.21
CA LEU A 17 -3.11 -18.06 -35.89
C LEU A 17 -3.40 -16.61 -35.49
N THR A 18 -4.34 -15.94 -36.17
CA THR A 18 -4.84 -14.61 -35.80
C THR A 18 -5.53 -14.64 -34.45
N THR A 19 -6.42 -15.61 -34.18
CA THR A 19 -7.10 -15.74 -32.89
C THR A 19 -6.12 -16.03 -31.75
N LEU A 20 -5.10 -16.84 -32.01
CA LEU A 20 -4.07 -17.15 -31.02
C LEU A 20 -3.23 -15.92 -30.69
N ARG A 21 -2.92 -15.10 -31.71
CA ARG A 21 -2.21 -13.83 -31.53
C ARG A 21 -3.00 -12.86 -30.68
N GLU A 22 -4.30 -12.75 -30.94
CA GLU A 22 -5.23 -11.97 -30.15
C GLU A 22 -5.35 -12.49 -28.71
N TYR A 23 -5.30 -13.80 -28.50
CA TYR A 23 -5.25 -14.41 -27.16
C TYR A 23 -3.96 -14.09 -26.40
N ILE A 24 -2.82 -14.02 -27.11
CA ILE A 24 -1.52 -13.63 -26.53
C ILE A 24 -1.55 -12.17 -26.12
N ASP A 25 -2.03 -11.26 -26.99
CA ASP A 25 -2.16 -9.82 -26.67
C ASP A 25 -3.06 -9.61 -25.45
N ASN A 26 -4.23 -10.27 -25.42
CA ASN A 26 -5.13 -10.20 -24.26
C ASN A 26 -4.46 -10.69 -22.97
N THR A 27 -3.58 -11.70 -23.07
CA THR A 27 -2.82 -12.21 -21.92
C THR A 27 -1.73 -11.24 -21.49
N GLU A 28 -1.05 -10.59 -22.43
CA GLU A 28 -0.04 -9.56 -22.17
C GLU A 28 -0.64 -8.35 -21.45
N ASP A 29 -1.77 -7.84 -21.93
CA ASP A 29 -2.51 -6.75 -21.30
C ASP A 29 -2.97 -7.13 -19.88
N TYR A 30 -3.44 -8.36 -19.69
CA TYR A 30 -3.84 -8.85 -18.37
C TYR A 30 -2.66 -8.89 -17.38
N ILE A 31 -1.49 -9.36 -17.83
CA ILE A 31 -0.27 -9.38 -17.00
C ILE A 31 0.17 -7.95 -16.68
N ASN A 32 0.09 -7.04 -17.65
CA ASN A 32 0.51 -5.65 -17.49
C ASN A 32 -0.34 -4.92 -16.44
N ILE A 33 -1.68 -5.08 -16.51
CA ILE A 33 -2.61 -4.51 -15.51
C ILE A 33 -2.36 -5.09 -14.11
N GLN A 34 -2.09 -6.40 -14.00
CA GLN A 34 -1.77 -7.00 -12.70
C GLN A 34 -0.44 -6.51 -12.13
N LEU A 35 0.58 -6.34 -12.97
CA LEU A 35 1.88 -5.87 -12.54
C LEU A 35 1.82 -4.43 -12.03
N ASP A 36 1.07 -3.56 -12.71
CA ASP A 36 0.83 -2.19 -12.26
C ASP A 36 0.05 -2.16 -10.94
N ASN A 37 -1.01 -2.97 -10.81
CA ASN A 37 -1.74 -3.08 -9.55
C ASN A 37 -0.85 -3.55 -8.38
N HIS A 38 0.05 -4.51 -8.62
CA HIS A 38 0.98 -4.97 -7.60
C HIS A 38 2.01 -3.92 -7.21
N ARG A 39 2.52 -3.14 -8.17
CA ARG A 39 3.42 -2.01 -7.88
C ARG A 39 2.72 -0.91 -7.09
N ASP A 40 1.50 -0.55 -7.48
CA ASP A 40 0.70 0.45 -6.76
C ASP A 40 0.42 0.00 -5.32
N GLN A 41 0.14 -1.29 -5.10
CA GLN A 41 -0.01 -1.87 -3.77
C GLN A 41 1.29 -1.82 -2.96
N LEU A 42 2.43 -2.15 -3.57
CA LEU A 42 3.73 -2.10 -2.90
C LEU A 42 4.08 -0.68 -2.46
N ILE A 43 3.92 0.31 -3.35
CA ILE A 43 4.18 1.72 -3.06
C ILE A 43 3.26 2.21 -1.94
N GLN A 44 1.98 1.83 -1.97
CA GLN A 44 1.04 2.19 -0.91
C GLN A 44 1.43 1.59 0.44
N LEU A 45 1.93 0.36 0.47
CA LEU A 45 2.40 -0.31 1.68
C LEU A 45 3.72 0.28 2.21
N GLU A 46 4.64 0.66 1.31
CA GLU A 46 5.88 1.34 1.68
C GLU A 46 5.61 2.71 2.31
N LEU A 47 4.73 3.51 1.67
CA LEU A 47 4.29 4.80 2.20
C LEU A 47 3.59 4.64 3.57
N PHE A 48 2.82 3.58 3.74
CA PHE A 48 2.18 3.23 5.02
C PHE A 48 3.22 2.99 6.12
N LEU A 49 4.18 2.10 5.87
CA LEU A 49 5.22 1.74 6.84
C LEU A 49 6.11 2.93 7.18
N SER A 50 6.47 3.73 6.18
CA SER A 50 7.27 4.95 6.35
C SER A 50 6.54 5.97 7.23
N SER A 51 5.26 6.24 6.96
CA SER A 51 4.44 7.15 7.78
C SER A 51 4.30 6.68 9.23
N GLY A 52 4.05 5.39 9.45
CA GLY A 52 4.01 4.80 10.79
C GLY A 52 5.33 4.95 11.55
N THR A 53 6.46 4.74 10.86
CA THR A 53 7.80 4.90 11.42
C THR A 53 8.09 6.35 11.82
N VAL A 54 7.65 7.32 11.01
CA VAL A 54 7.77 8.76 11.34
C VAL A 54 6.93 9.13 12.57
N CYS A 55 5.73 8.58 12.72
CA CYS A 55 4.91 8.81 13.91
C CYS A 55 5.58 8.25 15.17
N LEU A 56 6.10 7.03 15.09
CA LEU A 56 6.80 6.36 16.20
C LEU A 56 8.09 7.08 16.59
N SER A 57 8.85 7.60 15.62
CA SER A 57 10.09 8.32 15.91
C SER A 57 9.84 9.65 16.62
N ILE A 58 8.78 10.39 16.24
CA ILE A 58 8.35 11.60 16.95
C ILE A 58 7.89 11.25 18.37
N TYR A 59 7.09 10.19 18.54
CA TYR A 59 6.68 9.71 19.86
C TYR A 59 7.88 9.35 20.74
N SER A 60 8.84 8.60 20.19
CA SER A 60 10.06 8.21 20.90
C SER A 60 10.91 9.42 21.28
N LEU A 61 10.98 10.46 20.44
CA LEU A 61 11.72 11.68 20.73
C LEU A 61 11.09 12.46 21.89
N VAL A 62 9.76 12.60 21.90
CA VAL A 62 9.03 13.21 23.02
C VAL A 62 9.26 12.40 24.30
N ALA A 63 9.09 11.08 24.25
CA ALA A 63 9.32 10.21 25.39
C ALA A 63 10.77 10.29 25.91
N ALA A 64 11.77 10.39 25.03
CA ALA A 64 13.17 10.51 25.40
C ALA A 64 13.49 11.86 26.09
N ILE A 65 13.01 12.99 25.54
CA ILE A 65 13.23 14.32 26.13
C ILE A 65 12.65 14.38 27.55
N PHE A 66 11.43 13.86 27.74
CA PHE A 66 10.78 13.90 29.04
C PHE A 66 11.20 12.76 29.98
N GLY A 67 11.78 11.67 29.47
CA GLY A 67 12.29 10.55 30.26
C GLY A 67 13.70 10.77 30.81
N MET A 68 14.44 11.76 30.29
CA MET A 68 15.76 12.12 30.80
C MET A 68 15.65 12.77 32.19
N ASN A 69 16.50 12.30 33.11
CA ASN A 69 16.54 12.69 34.52
C ASN A 69 17.17 14.09 34.71
N ILE A 70 16.54 15.10 34.12
CA ILE A 70 16.90 16.51 34.27
C ILE A 70 15.91 17.11 35.28
N PRO A 71 16.36 17.76 36.36
CA PRO A 71 15.48 18.45 37.30
C PRO A 71 14.86 19.67 36.61
N TYR A 72 13.76 19.46 35.89
CA TYR A 72 12.96 20.53 35.33
C TYR A 72 12.18 21.23 36.44
N THR A 73 12.21 22.56 36.46
CA THR A 73 11.42 23.43 37.36
C THR A 73 9.90 23.21 37.26
N TRP A 74 9.43 22.47 36.24
CA TRP A 74 8.04 22.05 36.07
C TRP A 74 7.63 20.83 36.92
N ASN A 75 8.59 20.05 37.43
CA ASN A 75 8.34 18.81 38.17
C ASN A 75 7.83 19.03 39.61
N GLU A 76 8.05 20.22 40.18
CA GLU A 76 7.66 20.51 41.57
C GLU A 76 6.13 20.62 41.77
N ASN A 77 5.36 20.96 40.73
CA ASN A 77 3.89 21.10 40.82
C ASN A 77 3.08 20.34 39.76
N HIS A 78 3.70 19.84 38.67
CA HIS A 78 2.96 19.30 37.51
C HIS A 78 3.35 17.86 37.13
N ARG A 79 3.49 16.94 38.11
CA ARG A 79 3.76 15.51 37.86
C ARG A 79 2.75 14.81 36.93
N TYR A 80 1.53 15.35 36.83
CA TYR A 80 0.49 14.82 35.93
C TYR A 80 0.72 15.17 34.46
N MET A 81 1.40 16.28 34.14
CA MET A 81 1.61 16.72 32.75
C MET A 81 2.39 15.71 31.93
N PHE A 82 3.45 15.12 32.51
CA PHE A 82 4.23 14.08 31.83
C PHE A 82 3.37 12.85 31.47
N LYS A 83 2.58 12.38 32.43
CA LYS A 83 1.69 11.22 32.22
C LYS A 83 0.62 11.52 31.18
N TRP A 84 0.01 12.71 31.21
CA TRP A 84 -0.96 13.14 30.22
C TRP A 84 -0.36 13.32 28.83
N VAL A 85 0.82 13.93 28.71
CA VAL A 85 1.51 14.11 27.42
C VAL A 85 1.84 12.76 26.79
N CYS A 86 2.40 11.80 27.55
CA CYS A 86 2.69 10.46 27.04
C CYS A 86 1.42 9.67 26.66
N ILE A 87 0.35 9.77 27.45
CA ILE A 87 -0.93 9.12 27.12
C ILE A 87 -1.53 9.74 25.86
N LEU A 88 -1.52 11.07 25.75
CA LEU A 88 -2.13 11.79 24.64
C LEU A 88 -1.35 11.54 23.34
N THR A 89 -0.02 11.55 23.38
CA THR A 89 0.81 11.22 22.20
C THR A 89 0.70 9.75 21.82
N GLY A 90 0.60 8.83 22.78
CA GLY A 90 0.37 7.41 22.53
C GLY A 90 -0.99 7.14 21.88
N ILE A 91 -2.05 7.78 22.38
CA ILE A 91 -3.40 7.72 21.78
C ILE A 91 -3.38 8.31 20.37
N LEU A 92 -2.71 9.45 20.17
CA LEU A 92 -2.62 10.11 18.86
C LEU A 92 -1.88 9.23 17.84
N CYS A 93 -0.80 8.57 18.26
CA CYS A 93 -0.08 7.60 17.43
C CYS A 93 -0.94 6.37 17.09
N ALA A 94 -1.68 5.83 18.07
CA ALA A 94 -2.60 4.71 17.83
C ALA A 94 -3.74 5.09 16.88
N ILE A 95 -4.31 6.29 17.04
CA ILE A 95 -5.35 6.82 16.14
C ILE A 95 -4.80 7.01 14.74
N LEU A 96 -3.58 7.53 14.57
CA LEU A 96 -2.95 7.67 13.26
C LEU A 96 -2.76 6.29 12.61
N VAL A 97 -2.25 5.29 13.32
CA VAL A 97 -2.13 3.92 12.80
C VAL A 97 -3.49 3.36 12.38
N VAL A 98 -4.53 3.53 13.20
CA VAL A 98 -5.90 3.07 12.90
C VAL A 98 -6.51 3.82 11.71
N LEU A 99 -6.30 5.13 11.60
CA LEU A 99 -6.76 5.93 10.47
C LEU A 99 -6.07 5.51 9.17
N ILE A 100 -4.77 5.25 9.22
CA ILE A 100 -4.03 4.79 8.04
C ILE A 100 -4.49 3.37 7.66
N ILE A 101 -4.73 2.47 8.62
CA ILE A 101 -5.30 1.13 8.36
C ILE A 101 -6.71 1.27 7.73
N SER A 102 -7.55 2.13 8.29
CA SER A 102 -8.90 2.39 7.79
C SER A 102 -8.87 2.98 6.38
N TYR A 103 -7.96 3.94 6.12
CA TYR A 103 -7.77 4.55 4.81
C TYR A 103 -7.22 3.56 3.77
N ALA A 104 -6.28 2.70 4.16
CA ALA A 104 -5.79 1.61 3.31
C ALA A 104 -6.90 0.61 2.97
N ARG A 105 -7.77 0.27 3.94
CA ARG A 105 -8.96 -0.56 3.68
C ARG A 105 -9.98 0.14 2.78
N HIS A 106 -10.19 1.44 2.95
CA HIS A 106 -11.16 2.20 2.16
C HIS A 106 -10.71 2.42 0.72
N LYS A 107 -9.41 2.63 0.48
CA LYS A 107 -8.84 2.71 -0.88
C LYS A 107 -8.72 1.35 -1.56
N GLY A 108 -8.65 0.26 -0.80
CA GLY A 108 -8.61 -1.11 -1.34
C GLY A 108 -9.96 -1.67 -1.81
N PHE A 109 -11.06 -0.92 -1.73
CA PHE A 109 -12.41 -1.47 -1.96
C PHE A 109 -13.37 -0.57 -2.78
N VAL A 110 -12.86 0.26 -3.69
CA VAL A 110 -13.74 0.87 -4.71
C VAL A 110 -13.07 0.83 -6.09
N ARG A 111 -13.03 -0.37 -6.64
CA ARG A 111 -13.18 -0.65 -8.08
C ARG A 111 -13.92 -1.98 -8.17
N SER A 112 -15.22 -1.90 -7.90
CA SER A 112 -16.18 -2.87 -8.42
C SER A 112 -16.87 -2.26 -9.62
#